data_AF-A0A0C5XPA0-F1
#
_entry.id   AF-A0A0C5XPA0-F1
#
_cell.length_a   1.000
_cell.length_b   1.000
_cell.length_c   1.000
_cell.angle_alpha   90.00
_cell.angle_beta   90.00
_cell.angle_gamma   90.00
#
_symmetry.space_group_name_H-M   'P 1'
#
loop_
_entity.id
_entity.type
_entity.pdbx_description
1 polymer ?
#
loop_
_entity_poly.entity_id
_entity_poly.type
_entity_poly.pdbx_seq_one_letter_code
_entity_poly.pdbx_strand_id
1 'polypeptide(L)'
;MTAITAHLGGRPQWARLLLRIIGVMALALLVSILLSDPAHAQGADGITSMAENIKTWLTGTFAKTIAVIAVVIVGFMFFTGRASLGLLVTVIVGIFIVFSAQWIVDTITGGA
;
A
#
# COMPACT_ATOMS: atom_id res chain seq x y z
N MET A 1 -13.25 80.86 19.64
CA MET A 1 -14.57 80.23 19.89
C MET A 1 -14.78 79.15 18.84
N THR A 2 -14.94 77.89 19.29
CA THR A 2 -15.73 76.76 18.69
C THR A 2 -15.47 76.34 17.23
N ALA A 3 -15.22 75.09 16.84
CA ALA A 3 -15.22 73.82 17.54
C ALA A 3 -14.51 72.77 16.66
N ILE A 4 -13.59 72.03 17.29
CA ILE A 4 -13.17 70.70 16.84
C ILE A 4 -14.43 69.83 16.82
N THR A 5 -14.89 69.41 15.64
CA THR A 5 -16.06 68.54 15.49
C THR A 5 -15.72 67.30 14.67
N ALA A 6 -15.92 66.15 15.32
CA ALA A 6 -16.10 64.80 14.79
C ALA A 6 -14.90 64.08 14.16
N HIS A 7 -14.07 63.55 15.05
CA HIS A 7 -13.35 62.29 14.85
C HIS A 7 -14.38 61.16 14.56
N LEU A 8 -14.66 60.91 13.28
CA LEU A 8 -15.41 59.73 12.85
C LEU A 8 -14.48 58.51 12.98
N GLY A 9 -14.93 57.56 13.80
CA GLY A 9 -14.17 56.39 14.24
C GLY A 9 -13.63 55.57 13.08
N GLY A 10 -12.33 55.67 12.84
CA GLY A 10 -11.59 54.76 11.98
C GLY A 10 -11.53 53.41 12.66
N ARG A 11 -12.37 52.46 12.25
CA ARG A 11 -12.22 51.05 12.62
C ARG A 11 -10.74 50.66 12.40
N PRO A 12 -10.03 50.18 13.44
CA PRO A 12 -8.59 50.02 13.38
C PRO A 12 -8.20 49.19 12.18
N GLN A 13 -7.30 49.70 11.33
CA GLN A 13 -6.86 49.01 10.13
C GLN A 13 -6.23 47.64 10.45
N TRP A 14 -5.62 47.53 11.64
CA TRP A 14 -5.08 46.27 12.18
C TRP A 14 -6.17 45.21 12.43
N ALA A 15 -7.38 45.59 12.86
CA ALA A 15 -8.48 44.64 13.06
C ALA A 15 -8.98 44.04 11.74
N ARG A 16 -8.98 44.82 10.66
CA ARG A 16 -9.30 44.32 9.31
C ARG A 16 -8.23 43.37 8.79
N LEU A 17 -6.96 43.63 9.10
CA LEU A 17 -5.85 42.76 8.74
C LEU A 17 -5.93 41.43 9.51
N LEU A 18 -6.19 41.48 10.83
CA LEU A 18 -6.36 40.29 11.65
C LEU A 18 -7.52 39.42 11.18
N LEU A 19 -8.68 40.01 10.89
CA LEU A 19 -9.84 39.27 10.38
C LEU A 19 -9.54 38.60 9.02
N ARG A 20 -8.75 39.25 8.17
CA ARG A 20 -8.36 38.71 6.86
C ARG A 20 -7.34 37.58 6.99
N ILE A 21 -6.38 37.71 7.91
CA ILE A 21 -5.42 36.64 8.23
C ILE A 21 -6.16 35.43 8.81
N ILE A 22 -7.06 35.64 9.77
CA ILE A 22 -7.88 34.56 10.35
C ILE A 22 -8.72 33.88 9.27
N GLY A 23 -9.36 34.65 8.37
CA GLY A 23 -10.13 34.10 7.26
C GLY A 23 -9.30 33.28 6.27
N VAL A 24 -8.06 33.71 5.97
CA VAL A 24 -7.15 32.96 5.08
C VAL A 24 -6.61 31.71 5.77
N MET A 25 -6.24 31.78 7.06
CA MET A 25 -5.79 30.62 7.84
C MET A 25 -6.90 29.59 7.99
N ALA A 26 -8.11 30.07 8.32
CA ALA A 26 -9.31 29.28 8.37
C ALA A 26 -9.91 29.02 6.99
N LEU A 27 -9.19 29.23 5.88
CA LEU A 27 -9.49 28.69 4.55
C LEU A 27 -8.41 27.66 4.17
N ALA A 28 -7.15 27.93 4.52
CA ALA A 28 -6.04 27.00 4.38
C ALA A 28 -6.30 25.70 5.17
N LEU A 29 -6.77 25.78 6.41
CA LEU A 29 -6.99 24.59 7.25
C LEU A 29 -8.03 23.62 6.68
N LEU A 30 -9.16 24.10 6.16
CA LEU A 30 -10.17 23.23 5.56
C LEU A 30 -9.85 22.77 4.15
N VAL A 31 -9.05 23.54 3.40
CA VAL A 31 -8.41 23.03 2.18
C VAL A 31 -7.43 21.91 2.54
N SER A 32 -6.63 22.07 3.61
CA SER A 32 -5.73 21.01 4.09
C SER A 32 -6.48 19.77 4.56
N ILE A 33 -7.67 19.88 5.15
CA ILE A 33 -8.49 18.71 5.55
C ILE A 33 -9.10 18.03 4.32
N LEU A 34 -9.55 18.79 3.32
CA LEU A 34 -10.14 18.26 2.08
C LEU A 34 -9.09 17.62 1.16
N LEU A 35 -7.85 18.09 1.20
CA LEU A 35 -6.70 17.53 0.48
C LEU A 35 -5.83 16.64 1.38
N SER A 36 -6.28 16.32 2.60
CA SER A 36 -5.57 15.40 3.46
C SER A 36 -5.73 13.99 2.90
N ASP A 37 -4.83 13.59 2.01
CA ASP A 37 -4.49 12.17 1.86
C ASP A 37 -4.12 11.65 3.25
N PRO A 38 -4.60 10.47 3.67
CA PRO A 38 -4.22 9.89 4.96
C PRO A 38 -2.69 9.84 5.03
N ALA A 39 -2.12 10.51 6.03
CA ALA A 39 -0.69 10.50 6.28
C ALA A 39 -0.23 9.04 6.44
N HIS A 40 0.45 8.53 5.42
CA HIS A 40 1.09 7.22 5.45
C HIS A 40 1.98 7.12 6.69
N ALA A 41 1.72 6.12 7.51
CA ALA A 41 2.44 5.82 8.72
C ALA A 41 3.85 5.28 8.39
N GLN A 42 4.74 6.16 7.91
CA GLN A 42 6.08 5.83 7.39
C GLN A 42 7.08 5.25 8.42
N GLY A 43 6.65 4.93 9.65
CA GLY A 43 7.49 4.32 10.69
C GLY A 43 7.31 2.80 10.86
N ALA A 44 6.18 2.24 10.44
CA ALA A 44 5.87 0.80 10.51
C ALA A 44 5.50 0.21 9.14
N ASP A 45 5.15 1.05 8.16
CA ASP A 45 4.78 0.67 6.79
C ASP A 45 5.91 -0.03 6.02
N GLY A 46 7.18 0.25 6.30
CA GLY A 46 8.28 -0.31 5.52
C GLY A 46 8.41 -1.82 5.64
N ILE A 47 8.24 -2.36 6.86
CA ILE A 47 8.41 -3.81 7.11
C ILE A 47 7.15 -4.56 6.68
N THR A 48 5.95 -4.03 6.97
CA THR A 48 4.70 -4.62 6.51
C THR A 48 4.59 -4.58 4.98
N SER A 49 4.94 -3.46 4.34
CA SER A 49 4.99 -3.35 2.88
C SER A 49 6.01 -4.31 2.27
N MET A 50 7.19 -4.49 2.88
CA MET A 50 8.15 -5.49 2.41
C MET A 50 7.61 -6.92 2.55
N ALA A 51 6.96 -7.25 3.66
CA ALA A 51 6.34 -8.56 3.86
C ALA A 51 5.22 -8.83 2.83
N GLU A 52 4.37 -7.84 2.54
CA GLU A 52 3.31 -7.93 1.53
C GLU A 52 3.86 -8.02 0.11
N ASN A 53 4.91 -7.26 -0.20
CA ASN A 53 5.62 -7.37 -1.48
C ASN A 53 6.19 -8.77 -1.66
N ILE A 54 6.91 -9.31 -0.66
CA ILE A 54 7.45 -10.68 -0.70
C ILE A 54 6.32 -11.70 -0.88
N LYS A 55 5.22 -11.59 -0.13
CA LYS A 55 4.04 -12.44 -0.30
C LYS A 55 3.55 -12.40 -1.74
N THR A 56 3.45 -11.20 -2.33
CA THR A 56 2.97 -11.00 -3.71
C THR A 56 3.90 -11.63 -4.74
N TRP A 57 5.22 -11.56 -4.55
CA TRP A 57 6.18 -12.25 -5.40
C TRP A 57 6.09 -13.78 -5.28
N LEU A 58 5.92 -14.29 -4.05
CA LEU A 58 5.87 -15.72 -3.76
C LEU A 58 4.55 -16.40 -4.15
N THR A 59 3.44 -15.66 -4.17
CA THR A 59 2.12 -16.23 -4.54
C THR A 59 1.65 -15.82 -5.93
N GLY A 60 2.22 -14.76 -6.50
CA GLY A 60 1.82 -14.22 -7.78
C GLY A 60 2.50 -14.87 -9.00
N THR A 61 2.53 -14.11 -10.10
CA THR A 61 3.00 -14.56 -11.42
C THR A 61 4.46 -15.04 -11.40
N PHE A 62 5.32 -14.43 -10.57
CA PHE A 62 6.73 -14.78 -10.50
C PHE A 62 6.95 -16.23 -10.04
N ALA A 63 6.35 -16.63 -8.92
CA ALA A 63 6.42 -18.01 -8.44
C ALA A 63 5.85 -19.02 -9.44
N LYS A 64 4.75 -18.66 -10.13
CA LYS A 64 4.17 -19.48 -11.20
C LYS A 64 5.14 -19.69 -12.36
N THR A 65 5.85 -18.64 -12.78
CA THR A 65 6.88 -18.73 -13.83
C THR A 65 8.01 -19.70 -13.44
N ILE A 66 8.50 -19.61 -12.21
CA ILE A 66 9.55 -20.53 -11.71
C ILE A 66 9.05 -21.97 -11.70
N ALA A 67 7.82 -22.21 -11.24
CA ALA A 67 7.24 -23.54 -11.23
C ALA A 67 7.13 -24.14 -12.64
N VAL A 68 6.69 -23.35 -13.63
CA VAL A 68 6.61 -23.80 -15.02
C VAL A 68 7.99 -24.17 -15.56
N ILE A 69 9.02 -23.35 -15.30
CA ILE A 69 10.40 -23.63 -15.71
C ILE A 69 10.88 -24.95 -15.10
N ALA A 70 10.64 -25.16 -13.80
CA ALA A 70 11.01 -26.40 -13.13
C ALA A 70 10.34 -27.64 -13.75
N VAL A 71 9.03 -27.56 -14.05
CA VAL A 71 8.31 -28.66 -14.73
C VAL A 71 8.88 -28.93 -16.11
N VAL A 72 9.20 -27.89 -16.88
CA VAL A 72 9.78 -28.05 -18.22
C VAL A 72 11.14 -28.74 -18.15
N ILE A 73 12.02 -28.34 -17.23
CA ILE A 73 13.33 -28.96 -17.04
C ILE A 73 13.19 -30.43 -16.66
N VAL A 74 12.30 -30.74 -15.72
CA VAL A 74 12.06 -32.11 -15.24
C VAL A 74 11.44 -32.97 -16.33
N GLY A 75 10.48 -32.44 -17.09
CA GLY A 75 9.87 -33.12 -18.23
C GLY A 75 10.90 -33.44 -19.31
N PHE A 76 11.79 -32.49 -19.61
CA PHE A 76 12.89 -32.72 -20.53
C PHE A 76 13.86 -33.81 -20.01
N MET A 77 14.21 -33.75 -18.73
CA MET A 77 15.09 -34.74 -18.10
C MET A 77 14.46 -36.16 -18.11
N PHE A 78 13.14 -36.25 -17.95
CA PHE A 78 12.39 -37.51 -18.07
C PHE A 78 12.46 -38.07 -19.49
N PHE A 79 12.30 -37.24 -20.53
CA PHE A 79 12.43 -37.69 -21.93
C PHE A 79 13.85 -38.12 -22.31
N THR A 80 14.89 -37.55 -21.70
CA THR A 80 16.28 -38.00 -21.91
C THR A 80 16.60 -39.35 -21.25
N GLY A 81 15.64 -40.00 -20.59
CA GLY A 81 15.83 -41.26 -19.87
C GLY A 81 16.68 -41.13 -18.61
N ARG A 82 17.00 -39.90 -18.19
CA ARG A 82 17.87 -39.60 -17.03
C ARG A 82 17.11 -39.33 -15.74
N ALA A 83 15.79 -39.10 -15.80
CA ALA A 83 14.95 -38.94 -14.61
C ALA A 83 13.99 -40.11 -14.42
N SER A 84 13.72 -40.46 -13.17
CA SER A 84 12.74 -41.47 -12.80
C SER A 84 11.33 -40.89 -12.78
N LEU A 85 10.32 -41.75 -12.96
CA LEU A 85 8.91 -41.39 -12.82
C LEU A 85 8.60 -40.86 -11.41
N GLY A 86 9.34 -41.36 -10.41
CA GLY A 86 9.31 -40.83 -9.04
C GLY A 86 9.68 -39.36 -8.95
N LEU A 87 10.75 -38.92 -9.64
CA LEU A 87 11.18 -37.52 -9.66
C LEU A 87 10.10 -36.61 -10.28
N LEU A 88 9.46 -37.06 -11.35
CA LEU A 88 8.36 -36.31 -11.97
C LEU A 88 7.18 -36.12 -10.99
N VAL A 89 6.77 -37.21 -10.33
CA VAL A 89 5.65 -37.17 -9.38
C VAL A 89 5.95 -36.29 -8.19
N THR A 90 7.16 -36.37 -7.60
CA THR A 90 7.52 -35.54 -6.45
C THR A 90 7.50 -34.06 -6.78
N VAL A 91 7.94 -33.67 -7.98
CA VAL A 91 7.90 -32.26 -8.43
C VAL A 91 6.47 -31.77 -8.60
N ILE A 92 5.59 -32.56 -9.24
CA ILE A 92 4.17 -32.21 -9.42
C ILE A 92 3.47 -32.05 -8.06
N VAL A 93 3.70 -32.98 -7.13
CA VAL A 93 3.13 -32.92 -5.79
C VAL A 93 3.65 -31.70 -5.02
N GLY A 94 4.94 -31.40 -5.11
CA GLY A 94 5.52 -30.21 -4.48
C GLY A 94 4.88 -28.91 -4.97
N ILE A 95 4.68 -28.79 -6.28
CA ILE A 95 3.99 -27.65 -6.89
C ILE A 95 2.56 -27.52 -6.37
N PHE A 96 1.81 -28.63 -6.30
CA PHE A 96 0.45 -28.64 -5.77
C PHE A 96 0.39 -28.12 -4.32
N ILE A 97 1.33 -28.53 -3.47
CA ILE A 97 1.41 -28.09 -2.07
C ILE A 97 1.71 -26.59 -1.98
N VAL A 98 2.71 -26.09 -2.73
CA VAL A 98 3.12 -24.68 -2.68
C VAL A 98 1.98 -23.75 -3.09
N PHE A 99 1.26 -24.06 -4.17
CA PHE A 99 0.16 -23.22 -4.64
C PHE A 99 -1.13 -23.37 -3.82
N SER A 100 -1.31 -24.49 -3.10
CA SER A 100 -2.44 -24.68 -2.18
C SER A 100 -2.24 -24.00 -0.81
N ALA A 101 -1.02 -23.55 -0.50
CA ALA A 101 -0.65 -23.06 0.82
C ALA A 101 -1.51 -21.88 1.31
N GLN A 102 -1.86 -20.93 0.44
CA GLN A 102 -2.70 -19.79 0.83
C GLN A 102 -4.07 -20.24 1.32
N TRP A 103 -4.76 -21.07 0.55
CA TRP A 103 -6.08 -21.59 0.92
C TRP A 103 -6.05 -22.34 2.26
N ILE A 104 -5.00 -23.14 2.50
CA ILE A 104 -4.81 -23.85 3.78
C ILE A 104 -4.67 -22.87 4.94
N VAL A 105 -3.82 -21.85 4.78
CA VAL A 105 -3.58 -20.84 5.82
C VAL A 105 -4.85 -20.02 6.09
N ASP A 106 -5.56 -19.62 5.03
CA ASP A 106 -6.82 -18.87 5.15
C ASP A 106 -7.87 -19.71 5.91
N THR A 107 -8.01 -20.99 5.56
CA THR A 107 -8.94 -21.91 6.26
C THR A 107 -8.58 -22.08 7.74
N ILE A 108 -7.30 -22.15 8.09
CA ILE A 108 -6.84 -22.32 9.48
C ILE A 108 -7.00 -21.02 10.29
N THR A 109 -6.83 -19.87 9.66
CA THR A 109 -6.91 -18.56 10.33
C THR A 109 -8.34 -18.01 10.43
N GLY A 110 -9.34 -18.76 9.94
CA GLY A 110 -10.74 -18.36 9.97
C GLY A 110 -11.16 -17.44 8.82
N GLY A 111 -10.38 -17.40 7.74
CA GLY A 111 -10.73 -16.73 6.48
C GLY A 111 -11.79 -17.52 5.71
N ALA A 112 -13.05 -17.39 6.12
CA ALA A 112 -14.24 -17.73 5.35
C ALA A 112 -15.29 -16.63 5.54
#